data_AF-A0A496UJ00-F1
#
_entry.id   AF-A0A496UJ00-F1
#
_cell.length_a   1.000
_cell.length_b   1.000
_cell.length_c   1.000
_cell.angle_alpha   90.00
_cell.angle_beta   90.00
_cell.angle_gamma   90.00
#
_symmetry.space_group_name_H-M   'P 1'
#
loop_
_entity.id
_entity.type
_entity.pdbx_description
1 polymer ?
#
loop_
_entity_poly.entity_id
_entity_poly.type
_entity_poly.pdbx_seq_one_letter_code
_entity_poly.pdbx_strand_id
1 'polypeptide(L)'
;MNTVIPLRLVKKLARESRGSEAPDFLEVLLAEAVARRWFLHNGVSCWRTPQHPPDKGRYSLLFSSGRRAIVVPAGRRRVSFDIMADARCDYLLTVEMKDTSSGYVSGFFYLFDIRKPGTIEWRPDLEVLNTRSMDNFPELSENSGNFKLRFFLQSLRLLIMGDRKVPHPIQPGYDNK
;
A
#
# COMPACT_ATOMS: atom_id res chain seq x y z
N MET A 1 -2.10 -9.77 -13.50
CA MET A 1 -1.31 -11.02 -13.34
C MET A 1 -1.67 -11.69 -12.02
N ASN A 2 -2.08 -12.96 -12.04
CA ASN A 2 -2.37 -13.70 -10.80
C ASN A 2 -1.08 -14.00 -10.03
N THR A 3 -1.09 -13.77 -8.72
CA THR A 3 0.07 -13.94 -7.83
C THR A 3 -0.25 -14.97 -6.75
N VAL A 4 0.61 -15.99 -6.65
CA VAL A 4 0.45 -17.10 -5.70
C VAL A 4 1.34 -16.90 -4.48
N ILE A 5 0.77 -17.12 -3.30
CA ILE A 5 1.43 -17.13 -1.99
C ILE A 5 1.77 -18.58 -1.62
N PRO A 6 3.03 -18.91 -1.31
CA PRO A 6 3.40 -20.25 -0.87
C PRO A 6 2.67 -20.64 0.42
N LEU A 7 2.24 -21.90 0.52
CA LEU A 7 1.49 -22.41 1.69
C LEU A 7 2.21 -22.19 3.02
N ARG A 8 3.54 -22.27 3.05
CA ARG A 8 4.35 -21.98 4.24
C ARG A 8 4.15 -20.54 4.72
N LEU A 9 4.06 -19.59 3.79
CA LEU A 9 3.82 -18.19 4.10
C LEU A 9 2.37 -17.97 4.56
N VAL A 10 1.38 -18.58 3.89
CA VAL A 10 -0.02 -18.54 4.34
C VAL A 10 -0.14 -19.02 5.80
N LYS A 11 0.46 -20.16 6.14
CA LYS A 11 0.49 -20.68 7.51
C LYS A 11 1.17 -19.75 8.50
N LYS A 12 2.22 -19.03 8.08
CA LYS A 12 2.89 -18.04 8.93
C LYS A 12 1.96 -16.84 9.20
N LEU A 13 1.36 -16.28 8.16
CA LEU A 13 0.44 -15.13 8.28
C LEU A 13 -0.80 -15.50 9.10
N ALA A 14 -1.33 -16.72 8.92
CA ALA A 14 -2.43 -17.25 9.73
C ALA A 14 -2.07 -17.49 11.20
N ARG A 15 -0.77 -17.60 11.55
CA ARG A 15 -0.32 -17.60 12.95
C ARG A 15 -0.15 -16.19 13.46
N GLU A 16 0.40 -15.30 12.64
CA GLU A 16 0.58 -13.88 12.97
C GLU A 16 -0.75 -13.18 13.23
N SER A 17 -1.83 -13.61 12.57
CA SER A 17 -3.18 -13.11 12.83
C SER A 17 -3.84 -13.68 14.09
N ARG A 18 -3.29 -14.74 14.71
CA ARG A 18 -3.85 -15.32 15.93
C ARG A 18 -3.54 -14.39 17.09
N GLY A 19 -4.57 -13.84 17.71
CA GLY A 19 -4.46 -12.86 18.79
C GLY A 19 -4.83 -11.43 18.39
N SER A 20 -5.10 -11.19 17.11
CA SER A 20 -5.71 -9.94 16.68
C SER A 20 -7.23 -9.96 16.91
N GLU A 21 -7.76 -8.90 17.48
CA GLU A 21 -9.21 -8.65 17.59
C GLU A 21 -9.83 -8.19 16.27
N ALA A 22 -9.02 -7.75 15.30
CA ALA A 22 -9.50 -7.31 14.00
C ALA A 22 -9.91 -8.52 13.12
N PRO A 23 -11.19 -8.61 12.69
CA PRO A 23 -11.73 -9.77 11.98
C PRO A 23 -11.18 -9.97 10.56
N ASP A 24 -10.59 -8.93 9.98
CA ASP A 24 -10.03 -8.88 8.63
C ASP A 24 -8.50 -8.92 8.59
N PHE A 25 -7.85 -9.08 9.76
CA PHE A 25 -6.40 -9.00 9.88
C PHE A 25 -5.67 -9.98 8.96
N LEU A 26 -6.12 -11.24 8.92
CA LEU A 26 -5.52 -12.25 8.05
C LEU A 26 -5.64 -11.88 6.58
N GLU A 27 -6.80 -11.37 6.17
CA GLU A 27 -7.05 -10.98 4.78
C GLU A 27 -6.14 -9.83 4.35
N VAL A 28 -5.95 -8.82 5.21
CA VAL A 28 -5.00 -7.72 4.99
C VAL A 28 -3.58 -8.26 4.84
N LEU A 29 -3.16 -9.17 5.72
CA LEU A 29 -1.83 -9.79 5.61
C LEU A 29 -1.63 -10.58 4.31
N LEU A 30 -2.66 -11.28 3.84
CA LEU A 30 -2.63 -12.00 2.58
C LEU A 30 -2.55 -11.03 1.40
N ALA A 31 -3.36 -9.97 1.40
CA ALA A 31 -3.31 -8.92 0.38
C ALA A 31 -1.93 -8.25 0.30
N GLU A 32 -1.31 -7.94 1.45
CA GLU A 32 0.06 -7.43 1.52
C GLU A 32 1.09 -8.39 0.93
N ALA A 33 0.94 -9.68 1.21
CA ALA A 33 1.82 -10.71 0.67
C ALA A 33 1.67 -10.86 -0.84
N VAL A 34 0.44 -10.79 -1.37
CA VAL A 34 0.16 -10.73 -2.82
C VAL A 34 0.83 -9.52 -3.44
N ALA A 35 0.55 -8.31 -2.93
CA ALA A 35 1.12 -7.07 -3.47
C ALA A 35 2.64 -7.08 -3.48
N ARG A 36 3.26 -7.47 -2.37
CA ARG A 36 4.73 -7.54 -2.27
C ARG A 36 5.31 -8.51 -3.28
N ARG A 37 4.73 -9.71 -3.44
CA ARG A 37 5.23 -10.70 -4.40
C ARG A 37 5.07 -10.21 -5.84
N TRP A 38 3.96 -9.54 -6.14
CA TRP A 38 3.71 -8.93 -7.43
C TRP A 38 4.79 -7.89 -7.76
N PHE A 39 5.10 -6.97 -6.84
CA PHE A 39 6.16 -5.97 -7.05
C PHE A 39 7.53 -6.61 -7.25
N LEU A 40 7.90 -7.58 -6.41
CA LEU A 40 9.18 -8.28 -6.53
C LEU A 40 9.31 -9.03 -7.86
N HIS A 41 8.22 -9.61 -8.36
CA HIS A 41 8.19 -10.26 -9.67
C HIS A 41 8.40 -9.26 -10.81
N ASN A 42 7.89 -8.03 -10.66
CA ASN A 42 8.09 -6.93 -11.61
C ASN A 42 9.38 -6.13 -11.37
N GLY A 43 10.33 -6.66 -10.59
CA GLY A 43 11.62 -6.01 -10.35
C GLY A 43 11.57 -4.80 -9.40
N VAL A 44 10.42 -4.51 -8.79
CA VAL A 44 10.25 -3.39 -7.86
C VAL A 44 10.59 -3.81 -6.44
N SER A 45 11.56 -3.10 -5.87
CA SER A 45 12.03 -3.36 -4.51
C SER A 45 11.06 -2.78 -3.49
N CYS A 46 10.52 -3.63 -2.61
CA CYS A 46 9.69 -3.18 -1.51
C CYS A 46 9.83 -4.02 -0.23
N TRP A 47 9.64 -3.35 0.90
CA TRP A 47 9.64 -3.93 2.25
C TRP A 47 8.24 -3.94 2.82
N ARG A 48 7.92 -4.99 3.57
CA ARG A 48 6.73 -5.02 4.42
C ARG A 48 7.05 -4.34 5.74
N THR A 49 6.14 -3.52 6.26
CA THR A 49 6.27 -2.99 7.63
C THR A 49 6.32 -4.15 8.66
N PRO A 50 7.06 -4.00 9.77
CA PRO A 50 6.91 -4.90 10.92
C PRO A 50 5.63 -4.62 11.73
N GLN A 51 4.95 -3.49 11.50
CA GLN A 51 3.76 -3.08 12.26
C GLN A 51 2.52 -3.92 11.91
N HIS A 52 1.68 -4.17 12.91
CA HIS A 52 0.45 -4.92 12.78
C HIS A 52 -0.66 -4.05 12.16
N PRO A 53 -1.52 -4.58 11.27
CA PRO A 53 -2.64 -3.85 10.65
C PRO A 53 -3.39 -2.79 11.48
N PRO A 54 -3.73 -3.01 12.77
CA PRO A 54 -4.44 -2.02 13.58
C PRO A 54 -3.54 -0.88 14.12
N ASP A 55 -2.22 -0.96 13.98
CA ASP A 55 -1.30 0.02 14.55
C ASP A 55 -1.47 1.39 13.89
N LYS A 56 -1.46 2.44 14.72
CA LYS A 56 -1.51 3.83 14.27
C LYS A 56 -0.25 4.19 13.47
N GLY A 57 -0.39 5.00 12.42
CA GLY A 57 0.72 5.42 11.55
C GLY A 57 1.29 4.32 10.66
N ARG A 58 0.56 3.22 10.47
CA ARG A 58 1.03 2.06 9.73
C ARG A 58 0.92 2.22 8.22
N TYR A 59 2.02 1.94 7.52
CA TYR A 59 2.03 1.66 6.09
C TYR A 59 2.20 0.16 5.85
N SER A 60 1.75 -0.38 4.72
CA SER A 60 1.93 -1.79 4.36
C SER A 60 3.29 -2.04 3.71
N LEU A 61 3.64 -1.21 2.72
CA LEU A 61 4.86 -1.35 1.92
C LEU A 61 5.68 -0.06 1.92
N LEU A 62 7.00 -0.19 1.98
CA LEU A 62 7.97 0.87 1.70
C LEU A 62 8.68 0.54 0.40
N PHE A 63 8.79 1.49 -0.52
CA PHE A 63 9.53 1.35 -1.77
C PHE A 63 10.94 1.91 -1.67
N SER A 64 11.81 1.52 -2.60
CA SER A 64 13.18 2.05 -2.69
C SER A 64 13.26 3.56 -2.89
N SER A 65 12.20 4.19 -3.42
CA SER A 65 12.09 5.65 -3.53
C SER A 65 11.84 6.36 -2.19
N GLY A 66 11.58 5.60 -1.11
CA GLY A 66 11.12 6.10 0.17
C GLY A 66 9.62 6.30 0.27
N ARG A 67 8.89 6.06 -0.82
CA ARG A 67 7.43 6.16 -0.84
C ARG A 67 6.80 5.02 -0.09
N ARG A 68 5.68 5.32 0.56
CA ARG A 68 4.94 4.35 1.37
C ARG A 68 3.60 4.04 0.72
N ALA A 69 3.15 2.81 0.85
CA ALA A 69 1.83 2.39 0.43
C ALA A 69 1.09 1.68 1.55
N ILE A 70 -0.22 1.90 1.62
CA ILE A 70 -1.14 0.99 2.32
C ILE A 70 -1.74 0.04 1.28
N VAL A 71 -1.85 -1.23 1.66
CA VAL A 71 -2.50 -2.26 0.83
C VAL A 71 -3.85 -2.59 1.46
N VAL A 72 -4.89 -2.63 0.63
CA VAL A 72 -6.23 -3.02 1.03
C VAL A 72 -6.77 -4.16 0.16
N PRO A 73 -7.46 -5.14 0.74
CA PRO A 73 -8.29 -6.05 -0.03
C PRO A 73 -9.41 -5.27 -0.76
N ALA A 74 -9.68 -5.62 -2.02
CA ALA A 74 -10.75 -5.03 -2.80
C ALA A 74 -12.13 -5.27 -2.14
N GLY A 75 -13.05 -4.31 -2.27
CA GLY A 75 -14.38 -4.39 -1.65
C GLY A 75 -14.43 -4.09 -0.14
N ARG A 76 -13.30 -3.73 0.49
CA ARG A 76 -13.26 -3.34 1.91
C ARG A 76 -13.21 -1.82 2.08
N ARG A 77 -14.12 -1.27 2.89
CA ARG A 77 -14.32 0.18 3.15
C ARG A 77 -13.52 0.74 4.33
N ARG A 78 -12.18 0.63 4.33
CA ARG A 78 -11.41 0.90 5.58
C ARG A 78 -10.21 1.84 5.52
N VAL A 79 -9.92 2.50 4.40
CA VAL A 79 -8.79 3.46 4.38
C VAL A 79 -9.27 4.86 4.08
N SER A 80 -9.24 5.70 5.12
CA SER A 80 -9.49 7.15 5.01
C SER A 80 -8.22 7.91 4.62
N PHE A 81 -8.38 9.14 4.13
CA PHE A 81 -7.25 10.06 3.93
C PHE A 81 -6.43 10.20 5.22
N ASP A 82 -7.09 10.34 6.36
CA ASP A 82 -6.42 10.54 7.64
C ASP A 82 -5.55 9.33 8.04
N ILE A 83 -6.00 8.10 7.76
CA ILE A 83 -5.19 6.89 7.97
C ILE A 83 -3.94 6.92 7.08
N MET A 84 -4.09 7.25 5.79
CA MET A 84 -2.95 7.35 4.88
C MET A 84 -2.00 8.49 5.24
N ALA A 85 -2.54 9.64 5.65
CA ALA A 85 -1.79 10.81 6.05
C ALA A 85 -0.99 10.56 7.34
N ASP A 86 -1.62 9.93 8.34
CA ASP A 86 -0.98 9.52 9.59
C ASP A 86 0.16 8.52 9.33
N ALA A 87 -0.04 7.60 8.38
CA ALA A 87 1.00 6.67 7.91
C ALA A 87 2.02 7.28 6.92
N ARG A 88 1.81 8.52 6.50
CA ARG A 88 2.58 9.22 5.47
C ARG A 88 2.69 8.44 4.15
N CYS A 89 1.59 7.81 3.74
CA CYS A 89 1.52 7.01 2.53
C CYS A 89 1.29 7.86 1.28
N ASP A 90 2.08 7.60 0.24
CA ASP A 90 1.88 8.18 -1.09
C ASP A 90 0.80 7.41 -1.86
N TYR A 91 0.65 6.11 -1.59
CA TYR A 91 -0.20 5.22 -2.39
C TYR A 91 -1.17 4.40 -1.54
N LEU A 92 -2.34 4.14 -2.12
CA LEU A 92 -3.25 3.08 -1.69
C LEU A 92 -3.30 2.03 -2.79
N LEU A 93 -2.98 0.79 -2.46
CA LEU A 93 -2.96 -0.33 -3.38
C LEU A 93 -4.17 -1.23 -3.13
N THR A 94 -4.94 -1.51 -4.18
CA THR A 94 -6.08 -2.41 -4.10
C THR A 94 -5.67 -3.79 -4.57
N VAL A 95 -5.99 -4.81 -3.79
CA VAL A 95 -5.67 -6.20 -4.10
C VAL A 95 -6.95 -7.02 -4.08
N GLU A 96 -7.27 -7.63 -5.22
CA GLU A 96 -8.38 -8.56 -5.29
C GLU A 96 -7.87 -9.96 -4.94
N MET A 97 -8.43 -10.52 -3.86
CA MET A 97 -8.13 -11.87 -3.43
C MET A 97 -9.05 -12.84 -4.18
N LYS A 98 -8.46 -13.86 -4.81
CA LYS A 98 -9.21 -14.95 -5.42
C LYS A 98 -9.51 -16.05 -4.39
N ASP A 99 -8.54 -16.32 -3.53
CA ASP A 99 -8.63 -17.27 -2.43
C ASP A 99 -7.58 -16.92 -1.35
N THR A 100 -7.39 -17.76 -0.34
CA THR A 100 -6.44 -17.51 0.77
C THR A 100 -4.96 -17.62 0.37
N SER A 101 -4.68 -18.03 -0.86
CA SER A 101 -3.34 -18.29 -1.38
C SER A 101 -3.07 -17.60 -2.72
N SER A 102 -4.04 -16.94 -3.32
CA SER A 102 -3.87 -16.25 -4.60
C SER A 102 -4.72 -15.00 -4.74
N GLY A 103 -4.22 -14.05 -5.53
CA GLY A 103 -4.87 -12.78 -5.81
C GLY A 103 -4.06 -11.95 -6.80
N TYR A 104 -4.53 -10.73 -7.07
CA TYR A 104 -3.85 -9.81 -7.97
C TYR A 104 -4.00 -8.36 -7.52
N VAL A 105 -3.01 -7.53 -7.83
CA VAL A 105 -3.08 -6.08 -7.58
C VAL A 105 -3.98 -5.50 -8.66
N SER A 106 -5.16 -5.01 -8.27
CA SER A 106 -6.18 -4.52 -9.20
C SER A 106 -5.94 -3.08 -9.63
N GLY A 107 -5.26 -2.29 -8.81
CA GLY A 107 -4.95 -0.91 -9.14
C GLY A 107 -4.38 -0.15 -7.94
N PHE A 108 -4.26 1.16 -8.12
CA PHE A 108 -3.77 2.03 -7.08
C PHE A 108 -4.38 3.43 -7.14
N PHE A 109 -4.28 4.13 -6.01
CA PHE A 109 -4.56 5.56 -5.88
C PHE A 109 -3.33 6.28 -5.38
N TYR A 110 -3.17 7.53 -5.78
CA TYR A 110 -2.29 8.46 -5.07
C TYR A 110 -3.04 9.10 -3.92
N LEU A 111 -2.36 9.37 -2.82
CA LEU A 111 -2.93 10.15 -1.73
C LEU A 111 -3.41 11.53 -2.21
N PHE A 112 -2.74 12.12 -3.21
CA PHE A 112 -3.19 13.35 -3.86
C PHE A 112 -4.56 13.23 -4.53
N ASP A 113 -4.93 12.05 -5.06
CA ASP A 113 -6.22 11.86 -5.72
C ASP A 113 -7.39 11.77 -4.72
N ILE A 114 -7.08 11.54 -3.44
CA ILE A 114 -8.04 11.31 -2.37
C ILE A 114 -8.49 12.68 -1.82
N ARG A 115 -9.66 13.15 -2.27
CA ARG A 115 -10.24 14.45 -1.87
C ARG A 115 -10.74 14.42 -0.42
N LYS A 116 -10.27 15.31 0.46
CA LYS A 116 -10.83 15.47 1.82
C LYS A 116 -11.94 16.55 1.83
N PRO A 117 -13.24 16.22 1.89
CA PRO A 117 -14.30 17.19 2.05
C PRO A 117 -14.34 17.73 3.49
N GLY A 118 -13.70 18.88 3.71
CA GLY A 118 -13.93 19.72 4.88
C GLY A 118 -13.84 19.04 6.26
N THR A 119 -14.65 19.54 7.20
CA THR A 119 -14.63 19.21 8.65
C THR A 119 -15.56 18.06 9.06
N ILE A 120 -16.11 17.29 8.12
CA ILE A 120 -17.01 16.16 8.43
C ILE A 120 -16.19 14.88 8.54
N GLU A 121 -16.59 13.93 9.40
CA GLU A 121 -16.06 12.56 9.43
C GLU A 121 -16.14 11.97 8.02
N TRP A 122 -15.01 12.02 7.31
CA TRP A 122 -14.97 11.63 5.92
C TRP A 122 -14.55 10.17 5.79
N ARG A 123 -15.49 9.37 5.30
CA ARG A 123 -15.24 8.00 4.87
C ARG A 123 -15.16 8.01 3.34
N PRO A 124 -13.96 8.01 2.72
CA PRO A 124 -13.87 7.87 1.28
C PRO A 124 -14.61 6.62 0.88
N ASP A 125 -15.58 6.81 -0.02
CA ASP A 125 -16.09 5.69 -0.75
C ASP A 125 -15.05 5.30 -1.80
N LEU A 126 -14.27 4.27 -1.50
CA LEU A 126 -13.28 3.71 -2.42
C LEU A 126 -13.95 3.19 -3.71
N GLU A 127 -15.28 3.00 -3.72
CA GLU A 127 -16.07 2.64 -4.90
C GLU A 127 -16.25 3.82 -5.87
N VAL A 128 -16.13 5.06 -5.37
CA VAL A 128 -16.27 6.30 -6.17
C VAL A 128 -14.94 6.74 -6.78
N LEU A 129 -13.81 6.26 -6.25
CA LEU A 129 -12.49 6.59 -6.78
C LEU A 129 -12.13 5.60 -7.90
N ASN A 130 -11.86 6.13 -9.09
CA ASN A 130 -11.36 5.32 -10.19
C ASN A 130 -9.92 4.90 -9.91
N THR A 131 -9.69 3.59 -9.74
CA THR A 131 -8.34 3.05 -9.60
C THR A 131 -7.54 3.31 -10.88
N ARG A 132 -6.26 3.69 -10.71
CA ARG A 132 -5.33 3.76 -11.84
C ARG A 132 -4.81 2.37 -12.16
N SER A 133 -4.61 2.08 -13.44
CA SER A 133 -3.95 0.83 -13.88
C SER A 133 -2.55 0.74 -13.27
N MET A 134 -2.17 -0.45 -12.82
CA MET A 134 -0.82 -0.73 -12.34
C MET A 134 0.25 -0.49 -13.40
N ASP A 135 -0.07 -0.52 -14.69
CA ASP A 135 0.90 -0.21 -15.77
C ASP A 135 1.44 1.23 -15.66
N ASN A 136 0.68 2.12 -15.03
CA ASN A 136 1.05 3.53 -14.79
C ASN A 136 1.68 3.74 -13.40
N PHE A 137 2.05 2.67 -12.70
CA PHE A 137 2.61 2.78 -11.35
C PHE A 137 4.05 3.31 -11.41
N PRO A 138 4.39 4.42 -10.73
CA PRO A 138 5.69 5.08 -10.89
C PRO A 138 6.88 4.18 -10.63
N GLU A 139 6.80 3.35 -9.58
CA GLU A 139 7.94 2.54 -9.15
C GLU A 139 8.31 1.48 -10.22
N LEU A 140 7.41 1.14 -11.16
CA LEU A 140 7.71 0.23 -12.26
C LEU A 140 8.61 0.86 -13.32
N SER A 141 8.56 2.18 -13.48
CA SER A 141 9.43 2.90 -14.42
C SER A 141 10.89 2.96 -13.94
N GLU A 142 11.13 2.76 -12.64
CA GLU A 142 12.44 2.76 -12.01
C GLU A 142 13.15 1.41 -12.15
N ASN A 143 13.22 0.87 -13.38
CA ASN A 143 13.94 -0.36 -13.68
C ASN A 143 15.42 -0.23 -13.26
N SER A 144 15.95 -1.17 -12.47
CA SER A 144 17.39 -1.18 -12.17
C SER A 144 17.96 -2.57 -11.92
N GLY A 145 18.91 -2.95 -12.76
CA GLY A 145 19.55 -4.27 -12.81
C GLY A 145 20.46 -4.63 -11.62
N ASN A 146 20.43 -3.89 -10.50
CA ASN A 146 21.24 -4.24 -9.33
C ASN A 146 20.55 -3.92 -7.99
N PHE A 147 19.61 -4.78 -7.61
CA PHE A 147 18.75 -4.69 -6.42
C PHE A 147 19.52 -4.41 -5.13
N LYS A 148 20.57 -5.19 -4.82
CA LYS A 148 21.24 -5.14 -3.50
C LYS A 148 22.00 -3.84 -3.25
N LEU A 149 22.70 -3.32 -4.26
CA LEU A 149 23.46 -2.08 -4.12
C LEU A 149 22.54 -0.87 -4.01
N ARG A 150 21.50 -0.80 -4.85
CA ARG A 150 20.48 0.26 -4.75
C ARG A 150 19.73 0.19 -3.43
N PHE A 151 19.38 -1.01 -2.97
CA PHE A 151 18.78 -1.22 -1.66
C PHE A 151 19.61 -0.57 -0.55
N PHE A 152 20.92 -0.80 -0.53
CA PHE A 152 21.80 -0.24 0.49
C PHE A 152 21.87 1.29 0.37
N LEU A 153 22.13 1.81 -0.83
CA LEU A 153 22.25 3.25 -1.07
C LEU A 153 20.96 4.01 -0.76
N GLN A 154 19.81 3.45 -1.12
CA GLN A 154 18.51 4.06 -0.84
C GLN A 154 18.15 4.00 0.65
N SER A 155 18.49 2.92 1.35
CA SER A 155 18.30 2.85 2.81
C SER A 155 19.13 3.92 3.52
N LEU A 156 20.39 4.10 3.11
CA LEU A 156 21.25 5.17 3.64
C LEU A 156 20.68 6.55 3.32
N ARG A 157 20.21 6.77 2.09
CA ARG A 157 19.57 8.02 1.67
C ARG A 157 18.34 8.35 2.53
N LEU A 158 17.50 7.37 2.83
CA LEU A 158 16.32 7.55 3.68
C LEU A 158 16.69 7.92 5.12
N LEU A 159 17.75 7.31 5.66
CA LEU A 159 18.27 7.68 6.98
C LEU A 159 18.77 9.13 7.02
N ILE A 160 19.40 9.61 5.94
CA ILE A 160 19.92 10.99 5.85
C ILE A 160 18.79 12.00 5.62
N MET A 161 17.87 11.71 4.71
CA MET A 161 16.79 12.63 4.33
C MET A 161 15.70 12.74 5.39
N GLY A 162 15.60 11.74 6.28
CA GLY A 162 14.51 11.64 7.24
C GLY A 162 13.17 11.33 6.57
N ASP A 163 12.10 11.48 7.33
CA ASP A 163 10.77 11.16 6.86
C ASP A 163 10.23 12.19 5.85
N ARG A 164 9.61 11.67 4.77
CA ARG A 164 8.90 12.52 3.81
C ARG A 164 7.72 13.23 4.46
N LYS A 165 7.52 14.49 4.08
CA LYS A 165 6.32 15.25 4.47
C LYS A 165 5.08 14.63 3.83
N VAL A 166 3.98 14.65 4.58
CA VAL A 166 2.67 14.22 4.09
C VAL A 166 2.24 15.15 2.95
N PRO A 167 1.83 14.63 1.79
CA PRO A 167 1.29 15.47 0.73
C PRO A 167 -0.05 16.08 1.17
N HIS A 168 -0.27 17.36 0.82
CA HIS A 168 -1.52 18.04 1.16
C HIS A 168 -2.69 17.49 0.33
N PRO A 169 -3.89 17.31 0.93
CA PRO A 169 -5.07 16.92 0.17
C PRO A 169 -5.42 18.01 -0.84
N ILE A 170 -5.97 17.62 -1.99
CA ILE A 170 -6.61 18.57 -2.90
C ILE A 170 -7.81 19.17 -2.15
N GLN A 171 -7.83 20.50 -1.99
CA GLN A 171 -8.97 21.20 -1.39
C GLN A 171 -10.20 21.02 -2.29
N PRO A 172 -11.38 20.72 -1.73
CA PRO A 172 -12.61 20.66 -2.51
C PRO A 172 -12.98 22.09 -2.97
N GLY A 173 -12.80 22.35 -4.26
CA GLY A 173 -13.24 23.56 -4.94
C GLY A 173 -12.10 24.31 -5.60
N TYR A 174 -11.96 24.14 -6.92
CA TYR A 174 -11.43 25.07 -7.94
C TYR A 174 -11.19 24.26 -9.21
N ASP A 175 -12.24 23.65 -9.77
CA ASP A 175 -12.24 23.32 -11.20
C ASP A 175 -12.37 24.66 -11.94
N ASN A 176 -11.23 25.33 -12.13
CA ASN A 176 -11.10 26.40 -13.11
C ASN A 176 -10.90 25.73 -14.48
N LYS A 177 -11.95 25.85 -15.30
CA LYS A 177 -12.05 25.57 -16.75
C LYS A 177 -12.29 24.13 -17.17
#